data_AF-A0A3C1FTX1-F1
#
_entry.id   AF-A0A3C1FTX1-F1
#
_cell.length_a   1.000
_cell.length_b   1.000
_cell.length_c   1.000
_cell.angle_alpha   90.00
_cell.angle_beta   90.00
_cell.angle_gamma   90.00
#
_symmetry.space_group_name_H-M   'P 1'
#
loop_
_entity.id
_entity.type
_entity.pdbx_description
1 polymer ?
#
loop_
_entity_poly.entity_id
_entity_poly.type
_entity_poly.pdbx_seq_one_letter_code
_entity_poly.pdbx_strand_id
1 'polypeptide(L)'
;MKYGILRPIYWNARHLIRNPLALVFQGTKIHLWFMVSLVLALWTLAFIVHLNMRQKSVCVFSAALYCLGLLGGSYASTPIGINLHFNTRDFIFLSMPCVTIGWALSQHDVKSFSRFAVALIGFGLAAQLTETYLLWKYWRVDPSKHDYLIGTIFFAAGVALLSLRGAESDTETFFSRFGRYTLGIYGGHYVFVDMLEPLRYYMPTVLWQIVFPVLVYALSLTAAIALSRTRLRPVVA
;
A
#
# COMPACT_ATOMS: atom_id res chain seq x y z
N MET A 1 -5.11 -23.12 25.23
CA MET A 1 -5.47 -21.71 24.99
C MET A 1 -5.12 -20.76 26.16
N LYS A 2 -4.02 -20.95 26.91
CA LYS A 2 -3.77 -20.19 28.17
C LYS A 2 -3.11 -18.81 28.02
N TYR A 3 -2.73 -18.38 26.81
CA TYR A 3 -2.10 -17.08 26.57
C TYR A 3 -2.75 -16.32 25.40
N GLY A 4 -4.07 -16.48 25.25
CA GLY A 4 -4.88 -15.77 24.24
C GLY A 4 -4.56 -14.27 24.25
N ILE A 5 -4.32 -13.71 23.06
CA ILE A 5 -4.03 -12.28 22.78
C ILE A 5 -2.69 -11.74 23.31
N LEU A 6 -2.27 -12.04 24.54
CA LEU A 6 -1.03 -11.49 25.13
C LEU A 6 0.24 -12.08 24.50
N ARG A 7 0.18 -13.34 24.05
CA ARG A 7 1.34 -14.00 23.44
C ARG A 7 1.81 -13.31 22.14
N PRO A 8 0.95 -13.04 21.14
CA PRO A 8 1.33 -12.25 19.96
C PRO A 8 1.96 -10.89 20.29
N ILE A 9 1.37 -10.16 21.25
CA ILE A 9 1.85 -8.83 21.67
C ILE A 9 3.26 -8.94 22.27
N TYR A 10 3.48 -9.89 23.19
CA TYR A 10 4.78 -10.13 23.81
C TYR A 10 5.86 -10.46 22.77
N TRP A 11 5.58 -11.39 21.85
CA TRP A 11 6.55 -11.78 20.83
C TRP A 11 6.84 -10.64 19.86
N ASN A 12 5.84 -9.84 19.51
CA ASN A 12 6.01 -8.67 18.68
C ASN A 12 6.88 -7.60 19.36
N ALA A 13 6.60 -7.29 20.62
CA ALA A 13 7.42 -6.34 21.40
C ALA A 13 8.88 -6.81 21.50
N ARG A 14 9.10 -8.10 21.82
CA ARG A 14 10.43 -8.69 21.88
C ARG A 14 11.17 -8.64 20.53
N HIS A 15 10.45 -8.83 19.42
CA HIS A 15 11.01 -8.73 18.08
C HIS A 15 11.45 -7.29 17.76
N LEU A 16 10.59 -6.29 18.03
CA LEU A 16 10.91 -4.87 17.78
C LEU A 16 12.08 -4.36 18.63
N ILE A 17 12.20 -4.82 19.88
CA ILE A 17 13.35 -4.48 20.74
C ILE A 17 14.66 -5.03 20.16
N ARG A 18 14.63 -6.23 19.56
CA ARG A 18 15.81 -6.86 18.97
C ARG A 18 16.16 -6.31 17.58
N ASN A 19 15.15 -5.84 16.84
CA ASN A 19 15.28 -5.32 15.49
C ASN A 19 14.64 -3.92 15.41
N PRO A 20 15.25 -2.88 16.00
CA PRO A 20 14.64 -1.55 16.06
C PRO A 20 14.42 -0.94 14.67
N LEU A 21 15.28 -1.30 13.69
CA LEU A 21 15.10 -0.91 12.29
C LEU A 21 13.80 -1.44 11.69
N ALA A 22 13.30 -2.60 12.15
CA ALA A 22 12.02 -3.13 11.67
C ALA A 22 10.86 -2.18 11.97
N LEU A 23 10.93 -1.37 13.04
CA LEU A 23 9.92 -0.36 13.31
C LEU A 23 9.90 0.75 12.24
N VAL A 24 11.08 1.14 11.74
CA VAL A 24 11.25 2.20 10.73
C VAL A 24 10.91 1.69 9.32
N PHE A 25 11.19 0.43 9.02
CA PHE A 25 10.89 -0.14 7.70
C PHE A 25 9.48 -0.72 7.63
N GLN A 26 9.04 -1.49 8.63
CA GLN A 26 7.82 -2.30 8.56
C GLN A 26 6.71 -1.80 9.48
N GLY A 27 7.03 -0.92 10.44
CA GLY A 27 6.11 -0.55 11.51
C GLY A 27 5.98 -1.62 12.58
N THR A 28 4.88 -1.61 13.32
CA THR A 28 4.66 -2.54 14.44
C THR A 28 4.18 -3.91 13.99
N LYS A 29 3.74 -4.07 12.75
CA LYS A 29 3.39 -5.35 12.11
C LYS A 29 3.73 -5.24 10.63
N ILE A 30 4.04 -6.37 9.99
CA ILE A 30 4.42 -6.39 8.57
C ILE A 30 3.42 -5.63 7.69
N HIS A 31 2.11 -5.77 7.90
CA HIS A 31 1.08 -5.10 7.11
C HIS A 31 1.00 -3.59 7.29
N LEU A 32 1.68 -3.00 8.27
CA LEU A 32 1.67 -1.55 8.53
C LEU A 32 2.79 -0.81 7.79
N TRP A 33 3.61 -1.53 7.03
CA TRP A 33 4.73 -0.98 6.24
C TRP A 33 4.33 0.25 5.43
N PHE A 34 3.15 0.22 4.79
CA PHE A 34 2.71 1.30 3.92
C PHE A 34 2.50 2.62 4.67
N MET A 35 2.07 2.58 5.94
CA MET A 35 1.89 3.81 6.73
C MET A 35 3.23 4.49 7.01
N VAL A 36 4.23 3.70 7.42
CA VAL A 36 5.56 4.22 7.72
C VAL A 36 6.23 4.72 6.44
N SER A 37 6.13 3.92 5.37
CA SER A 37 6.57 4.30 4.03
C SER A 37 5.95 5.62 3.54
N LEU A 38 4.64 5.80 3.72
CA LEU A 38 3.93 7.03 3.34
C LEU A 38 4.40 8.25 4.14
N VAL A 39 4.55 8.10 5.47
CA VAL A 39 5.06 9.18 6.33
C VAL A 39 6.47 9.59 5.91
N LEU A 40 7.35 8.62 5.65
CA LEU A 40 8.71 8.88 5.18
C LEU A 40 8.72 9.57 3.82
N ALA A 41 7.88 9.14 2.87
CA ALA A 41 7.78 9.77 1.56
C ALA A 41 7.25 11.22 1.64
N LEU A 42 6.23 11.47 2.46
CA LEU A 42 5.70 12.83 2.70
C LEU A 42 6.74 13.72 3.38
N TRP A 43 7.46 13.20 4.37
CA TRP A 43 8.52 13.94 5.04
C TRP A 43 9.67 14.27 4.08
N THR A 44 10.05 13.31 3.24
CA THR A 44 11.05 13.51 2.18
C THR A 44 10.60 14.57 1.18
N LEU A 45 9.35 14.52 0.72
CA LEU A 45 8.79 15.54 -0.17
C LEU A 45 8.79 16.92 0.49
N ALA A 46 8.32 17.02 1.73
CA ALA A 46 8.27 18.27 2.48
C ALA A 46 9.67 18.88 2.66
N PHE A 47 10.67 18.05 2.96
CA PHE A 47 12.06 18.48 3.05
C PHE A 47 12.60 18.98 1.70
N ILE A 48 12.36 18.27 0.61
CA ILE A 48 12.81 18.68 -0.73
C ILE A 48 12.14 19.99 -1.18
N VAL A 49 10.84 20.15 -0.88
CA VAL A 49 10.09 21.39 -1.15
C VAL A 49 10.64 22.54 -0.29
N HIS A 50 10.99 22.29 0.97
CA HIS A 50 11.63 23.29 1.84
C HIS A 50 13.00 23.76 1.29
N LEU A 51 13.73 22.88 0.61
CA LEU A 51 14.97 23.21 -0.11
C LEU A 51 14.74 23.96 -1.44
N ASN A 52 13.50 24.33 -1.77
CA ASN A 52 13.12 25.01 -3.02
C ASN A 52 13.52 24.26 -4.29
N MET A 53 13.62 22.93 -4.23
CA MET A 53 13.93 22.13 -5.42
C MET A 53 12.74 22.13 -6.39
N ARG A 54 13.04 22.16 -7.69
CA ARG A 54 12.02 22.15 -8.74
C ARG A 54 11.31 20.80 -8.78
N GLN A 55 10.01 20.80 -9.11
CA GLN A 55 9.21 19.58 -9.26
C GLN A 55 9.85 18.52 -10.15
N LYS A 56 10.48 18.93 -11.26
CA LYS A 56 11.20 18.01 -12.15
C LYS A 56 12.29 17.21 -11.43
N SER A 57 13.01 17.83 -10.50
CA SER A 57 14.04 17.17 -9.69
C SER A 57 13.45 16.12 -8.77
N VAL A 58 12.28 16.40 -8.17
CA VAL A 58 11.53 15.44 -7.36
C VAL A 58 11.10 14.24 -8.21
N CYS A 59 10.57 14.48 -9.42
CA CYS A 59 10.19 13.40 -10.33
C CYS A 59 11.37 12.50 -10.71
N VAL A 60 12.54 13.09 -11.02
CA VAL A 60 13.75 12.34 -11.34
C VAL A 60 14.23 11.52 -10.13
N PHE A 61 14.30 12.14 -8.95
CA PHE A 61 14.67 11.47 -7.71
C PHE A 61 13.73 10.30 -7.40
N SER A 62 12.43 10.54 -7.52
CA SER A 62 11.42 9.53 -7.29
C SER A 62 11.49 8.37 -8.29
N ALA A 63 11.74 8.65 -9.57
CA ALA A 63 11.93 7.61 -10.59
C ALA A 63 13.20 6.79 -10.33
N ALA A 64 14.30 7.44 -9.92
CA ALA A 64 15.54 6.76 -9.55
C ALA A 64 15.33 5.82 -8.35
N LEU A 65 14.61 6.27 -7.32
CA LEU A 65 14.22 5.41 -6.20
C LEU A 65 13.37 4.23 -6.66
N TYR A 66 12.38 4.45 -7.53
CA TYR A 66 11.54 3.36 -8.03
C TYR A 66 12.37 2.30 -8.77
N CYS A 67 13.26 2.73 -9.66
CA CYS A 67 14.17 1.85 -10.37
C CYS A 67 15.07 1.07 -9.41
N LEU A 68 15.65 1.74 -8.41
CA LEU A 68 16.46 1.08 -7.38
C LEU A 68 15.65 0.05 -6.60
N GLY A 69 14.39 0.35 -6.29
CA GLY A 69 13.46 -0.57 -5.64
C GLY A 69 13.13 -1.80 -6.49
N LEU A 70 12.95 -1.62 -7.80
CA LEU A 70 12.75 -2.73 -8.74
C LEU A 70 13.99 -3.62 -8.84
N LEU A 71 15.18 -3.02 -9.00
CA LEU A 71 16.46 -3.72 -9.03
C LEU A 71 16.71 -4.52 -7.73
N GLY A 72 16.33 -3.95 -6.59
CA GLY A 72 16.46 -4.58 -5.28
C GLY A 72 15.36 -5.57 -4.88
N GLY A 73 14.25 -5.61 -5.64
CA GLY A 73 13.06 -6.40 -5.35
C GLY A 73 12.73 -7.35 -6.50
N SER A 74 11.74 -6.99 -7.32
CA SER A 74 11.23 -7.83 -8.41
C SER A 74 12.29 -8.28 -9.42
N TYR A 75 13.38 -7.53 -9.58
CA TYR A 75 14.47 -7.85 -10.50
C TYR A 75 15.74 -8.36 -9.80
N ALA A 76 15.72 -8.57 -8.48
CA ALA A 76 16.91 -8.95 -7.71
C ALA A 76 17.56 -10.25 -8.22
N SER A 77 16.79 -11.16 -8.82
CA SER A 77 17.27 -12.42 -9.40
C SER A 77 17.68 -12.32 -10.88
N THR A 78 17.69 -11.12 -11.47
CA THR A 78 18.11 -10.87 -12.85
C THR A 78 19.58 -10.41 -12.90
N PRO A 79 20.24 -10.41 -14.08
CA PRO A 79 21.63 -9.95 -14.22
C PRO A 79 21.89 -8.50 -13.81
N ILE A 80 20.85 -7.66 -13.85
CA ILE A 80 20.90 -6.25 -13.44
C ILE A 80 20.45 -6.05 -11.98
N GLY A 81 20.00 -7.11 -11.33
CA GLY A 81 19.48 -7.10 -9.97
C GLY A 81 20.56 -6.77 -8.94
N ILE A 82 20.12 -6.19 -7.82
CA ILE A 82 20.98 -5.83 -6.69
C ILE A 82 20.41 -6.48 -5.44
N ASN A 83 21.25 -7.06 -4.58
CA ASN A 83 20.80 -7.60 -3.30
C ASN A 83 20.92 -6.53 -2.21
N LEU A 84 19.79 -5.92 -1.85
CA LEU A 84 19.73 -4.89 -0.82
C LEU A 84 19.51 -5.44 0.59
N HIS A 85 19.30 -6.76 0.76
CA HIS A 85 19.07 -7.44 2.04
C HIS A 85 17.92 -6.89 2.91
N PHE A 86 17.05 -6.06 2.35
CA PHE A 86 15.79 -5.60 2.95
C PHE A 86 14.69 -5.58 1.89
N ASN A 87 13.43 -5.56 2.31
CA ASN A 87 12.31 -5.49 1.38
C ASN A 87 12.17 -4.06 0.84
N THR A 88 12.36 -3.88 -0.47
CA THR A 88 12.26 -2.58 -1.15
C THR A 88 10.83 -2.03 -1.19
N ARG A 89 9.80 -2.86 -0.96
CA ARG A 89 8.42 -2.41 -0.78
C ARG A 89 8.25 -1.54 0.45
N ASP A 90 8.89 -1.90 1.56
CA ASP A 90 8.54 -1.40 2.90
C ASP A 90 9.06 0.04 3.17
N PHE A 91 9.94 0.60 2.32
CA PHE A 91 10.51 1.95 2.47
C PHE A 91 9.97 2.94 1.41
N ILE A 92 10.70 4.03 1.10
CA ILE A 92 10.23 5.10 0.21
C ILE A 92 10.20 4.72 -1.29
N PHE A 93 10.69 3.54 -1.69
CA PHE A 93 10.92 3.22 -3.10
C PHE A 93 9.62 3.18 -3.93
N LEU A 94 8.54 2.60 -3.38
CA LEU A 94 7.23 2.56 -4.04
C LEU A 94 6.37 3.79 -3.68
N SER A 95 6.42 4.25 -2.43
CA SER A 95 5.57 5.34 -1.97
C SER A 95 5.99 6.72 -2.50
N MET A 96 7.29 6.98 -2.68
CA MET A 96 7.76 8.26 -3.21
C MET A 96 7.23 8.55 -4.62
N PRO A 97 7.22 7.60 -5.57
CA PRO A 97 6.52 7.74 -6.85
C PRO A 97 5.04 8.06 -6.70
N CYS A 98 4.32 7.32 -5.86
CA CYS A 98 2.89 7.56 -5.64
C CYS A 98 2.62 8.96 -5.06
N VAL A 99 3.42 9.39 -4.07
CA VAL A 99 3.34 10.72 -3.46
C VAL A 99 3.69 11.82 -4.46
N THR A 100 4.73 11.62 -5.27
CA THR A 100 5.14 12.58 -6.30
C THR A 100 4.08 12.73 -7.38
N ILE A 101 3.44 11.63 -7.80
CA ILE A 101 2.31 11.66 -8.72
C ILE A 101 1.13 12.40 -8.07
N GLY A 102 0.78 12.10 -6.82
CA GLY A 102 -0.28 12.81 -6.10
C GLY A 102 -0.02 14.32 -6.02
N TRP A 103 1.21 14.74 -5.72
CA TRP A 103 1.61 16.15 -5.69
C TRP A 103 1.59 16.81 -7.08
N ALA A 104 1.91 16.07 -8.14
CA ALA A 104 1.78 16.58 -9.49
C ALA A 104 0.30 16.75 -9.87
N LEU A 105 -0.53 15.75 -9.57
CA LEU A 105 -1.97 15.80 -9.85
C LEU A 105 -2.69 16.90 -9.06
N SER A 106 -2.28 17.20 -7.83
CA SER A 106 -2.88 18.28 -7.03
C SER A 106 -2.68 19.68 -7.61
N GLN A 107 -1.78 19.84 -8.59
CA GLN A 107 -1.49 21.12 -9.25
C GLN A 107 -2.26 21.30 -10.57
N HIS A 108 -3.02 20.31 -11.00
CA HIS A 108 -3.75 20.34 -12.27
C HIS A 108 -5.24 20.07 -12.08
N ASP A 109 -6.06 20.62 -12.98
CA ASP A 109 -7.47 20.26 -13.04
C ASP A 109 -7.63 18.89 -13.72
N VAL A 110 -7.99 17.87 -12.92
CA VAL A 110 -7.97 16.46 -13.33
C VAL A 110 -9.25 16.04 -14.07
N LYS A 111 -10.25 16.93 -14.19
CA LYS A 111 -11.62 16.61 -14.68
C LYS A 111 -11.69 16.05 -16.10
N SER A 112 -10.74 16.40 -16.98
CA SER A 112 -10.77 16.03 -18.40
C SER A 112 -10.19 14.64 -18.71
N PHE A 113 -9.48 14.01 -17.78
CA PHE A 113 -8.63 12.85 -18.09
C PHE A 113 -9.31 11.48 -18.01
N SER A 114 -10.65 11.37 -18.08
CA SER A 114 -11.33 10.08 -17.83
C SER A 114 -10.93 8.94 -18.77
N ARG A 115 -10.86 9.20 -20.08
CA ARG A 115 -10.40 8.21 -21.07
C ARG A 115 -8.92 7.87 -20.89
N PHE A 116 -8.13 8.88 -20.54
CA PHE A 116 -6.71 8.71 -20.26
C PHE A 116 -6.48 7.85 -19.01
N ALA A 117 -7.25 8.05 -17.94
CA ALA A 117 -7.19 7.24 -16.72
C ALA A 117 -7.48 5.76 -17.00
N VAL A 118 -8.54 5.45 -17.75
CA VAL A 118 -8.87 4.07 -18.15
C VAL A 118 -7.79 3.46 -19.04
N ALA A 119 -7.28 4.23 -20.02
CA ALA A 119 -6.18 3.79 -20.85
C ALA A 119 -4.90 3.52 -20.03
N LEU A 120 -4.62 4.34 -19.03
CA LEU A 120 -3.46 4.21 -18.15
C LEU A 120 -3.58 2.98 -17.23
N ILE A 121 -4.78 2.70 -16.73
CA ILE A 121 -5.10 1.46 -16.00
C ILE A 121 -4.85 0.24 -16.90
N GLY A 122 -5.43 0.24 -18.11
CA GLY A 122 -5.27 -0.87 -19.05
C GLY A 122 -3.82 -1.09 -19.46
N PHE A 123 -3.09 0.00 -19.73
CA PHE A 123 -1.66 -0.03 -20.01
C PHE A 123 -0.85 -0.57 -18.83
N GLY A 124 -1.12 -0.09 -17.61
CA GLY A 124 -0.45 -0.56 -16.40
C GLY A 124 -0.65 -2.06 -16.19
N LEU A 125 -1.89 -2.56 -16.31
CA LEU A 125 -2.20 -3.99 -16.21
C LEU A 125 -1.48 -4.81 -17.28
N ALA A 126 -1.57 -4.39 -18.54
CA ALA A 126 -0.91 -5.06 -19.66
C ALA A 126 0.62 -5.10 -19.46
N ALA A 127 1.21 -3.99 -19.01
CA ALA A 127 2.62 -3.90 -18.69
C ALA A 127 3.01 -4.85 -17.55
N GLN A 128 2.26 -4.88 -16.44
CA GLN A 128 2.53 -5.81 -15.33
C GLN A 128 2.47 -7.28 -15.75
N LEU A 129 1.45 -7.66 -16.53
CA LEU A 129 1.31 -9.03 -17.02
C LEU A 129 2.45 -9.41 -17.96
N THR A 130 2.80 -8.51 -18.88
CA THR A 130 3.90 -8.69 -19.83
C THR A 130 5.21 -8.83 -19.09
N GLU A 131 5.50 -7.92 -18.16
CA GLU A 131 6.72 -7.91 -17.36
C GLU A 131 6.85 -9.16 -16.49
N THR A 132 5.78 -9.57 -15.81
CA THR A 132 5.74 -10.83 -15.04
C THR A 132 6.05 -12.03 -15.93
N TYR A 133 5.43 -12.09 -17.10
CA TYR A 133 5.66 -13.18 -18.05
C TYR A 133 7.11 -13.20 -18.56
N LEU A 134 7.70 -12.04 -18.87
CA LEU A 134 9.10 -11.94 -19.29
C LEU A 134 10.05 -12.37 -18.16
N LEU A 135 9.81 -11.91 -16.93
CA LEU A 135 10.61 -12.29 -15.76
C LEU A 135 10.60 -13.80 -15.51
N TRP A 136 9.43 -14.40 -15.62
CA TRP A 136 9.27 -15.85 -15.51
C TRP A 136 9.92 -16.60 -16.66
N LYS A 137 9.70 -16.17 -17.91
CA LYS A 137 10.20 -16.85 -19.12
C LYS A 137 11.72 -16.86 -19.19
N TYR A 138 12.36 -15.72 -18.92
CA TYR A 138 13.81 -15.56 -19.13
C TYR A 138 14.63 -15.85 -17.87
N TRP A 139 14.11 -15.55 -16.68
CA TRP A 139 14.86 -15.67 -15.42
C TRP A 139 14.21 -16.59 -14.39
N ARG A 140 13.11 -17.28 -14.75
CA ARG A 140 12.39 -18.22 -13.88
C ARG A 140 11.97 -17.61 -12.55
N VAL A 141 11.80 -16.28 -12.51
CA VAL A 141 11.26 -15.61 -11.34
C VAL A 141 9.79 -16.01 -11.20
N ASP A 142 9.41 -16.42 -10.00
CA ASP A 142 8.06 -16.86 -9.69
C ASP A 142 7.09 -15.67 -9.82
N PRO A 143 6.03 -15.78 -10.66
CA PRO A 143 5.04 -14.73 -10.83
C PRO A 143 4.39 -14.22 -9.53
N SER A 144 4.35 -15.04 -8.48
CA SER A 144 3.74 -14.71 -7.19
C SER A 144 4.65 -13.90 -6.25
N LYS A 145 5.93 -13.74 -6.59
CA LYS A 145 6.92 -13.10 -5.71
C LYS A 145 7.11 -11.60 -5.96
N HIS A 146 6.41 -11.03 -6.92
CA HIS A 146 6.55 -9.61 -7.26
C HIS A 146 5.66 -8.74 -6.35
N ASP A 147 6.28 -7.90 -5.52
CA ASP A 147 5.55 -6.91 -4.71
C ASP A 147 5.02 -5.75 -5.57
N TYR A 148 5.79 -5.31 -6.56
CA TYR A 148 5.43 -4.30 -7.56
C TYR A 148 6.34 -4.39 -8.80
N LEU A 149 5.88 -3.84 -9.92
CA LEU A 149 6.49 -3.93 -11.25
C LEU A 149 6.41 -2.58 -11.95
N ILE A 150 7.09 -2.36 -13.08
CA ILE A 150 7.02 -1.08 -13.80
C ILE A 150 5.57 -0.67 -14.07
N GLY A 151 4.75 -1.62 -14.53
CA GLY A 151 3.32 -1.36 -14.80
C GLY A 151 2.52 -0.87 -13.57
N THR A 152 2.96 -1.18 -12.34
CA THR A 152 2.26 -0.83 -11.10
C THR A 152 2.09 0.69 -10.95
N ILE A 153 3.08 1.49 -11.35
CA ILE A 153 2.99 2.94 -11.17
C ILE A 153 1.96 3.57 -12.12
N PHE A 154 1.86 3.04 -13.34
CA PHE A 154 0.87 3.48 -14.32
C PHE A 154 -0.54 3.06 -13.90
N PHE A 155 -0.68 1.82 -13.42
CA PHE A 155 -1.94 1.34 -12.87
C PHE A 155 -2.40 2.22 -11.70
N ALA A 156 -1.52 2.46 -10.72
CA ALA A 156 -1.82 3.29 -9.55
C ALA A 156 -2.18 4.73 -9.94
N ALA A 157 -1.44 5.34 -10.86
CA ALA A 157 -1.75 6.68 -11.37
C ALA A 157 -3.12 6.74 -12.06
N GLY A 158 -3.45 5.74 -12.86
CA GLY A 158 -4.74 5.66 -13.55
C GLY A 158 -5.90 5.49 -12.57
N VAL A 159 -5.75 4.64 -11.55
CA VAL A 159 -6.73 4.49 -10.47
C VAL A 159 -6.89 5.79 -9.67
N ALA A 160 -5.79 6.49 -9.37
CA ALA A 160 -5.83 7.77 -8.67
C ALA A 160 -6.59 8.83 -9.47
N LEU A 161 -6.28 8.98 -10.77
CA LEU A 161 -6.98 9.88 -11.69
C LEU A 161 -8.48 9.58 -11.76
N LEU A 162 -8.85 8.30 -11.86
CA LEU A 162 -10.24 7.87 -11.91
C LEU A 162 -10.98 8.15 -10.59
N SER A 163 -10.29 7.94 -9.47
CA SER A 163 -10.85 8.15 -8.12
C SER A 163 -11.07 9.64 -7.81
N LEU A 164 -10.14 10.50 -8.23
CA LEU A 164 -10.26 11.96 -8.06
C LEU A 164 -11.46 12.53 -8.83
N ARG A 165 -11.81 11.95 -9.98
CA ARG A 165 -13.04 12.32 -10.71
C ARG A 165 -14.31 12.00 -9.91
N GLY A 166 -14.36 10.84 -9.27
CA GLY A 166 -15.53 10.40 -8.50
C GLY A 166 -15.76 11.24 -7.24
N ALA A 167 -14.70 11.84 -6.68
CA ALA A 167 -14.77 12.68 -5.48
C ALA A 167 -15.54 14.00 -5.67
N GLU A 168 -15.67 14.49 -6.90
CA GLU A 168 -16.38 15.75 -7.21
C GLU A 168 -17.81 15.53 -7.74
N SER A 169 -18.25 14.28 -7.90
CA SER A 169 -19.64 14.01 -8.21
C SER A 169 -20.47 14.19 -6.95
N ASP A 170 -21.45 15.10 -6.97
CA ASP A 170 -22.39 15.32 -5.86
C ASP A 170 -23.20 14.06 -5.49
N THR A 171 -23.12 13.00 -6.29
CA THR A 171 -23.69 11.70 -5.95
C THR A 171 -22.76 10.94 -5.01
N GLU A 172 -22.99 11.09 -3.70
CA GLU A 172 -22.48 10.11 -2.73
C GLU A 172 -23.00 8.72 -3.13
N THR A 173 -22.09 7.85 -3.55
CA THR A 173 -22.41 6.43 -3.74
C THR A 173 -22.41 5.73 -2.38
N PHE A 174 -23.10 4.60 -2.28
CA PHE A 174 -23.12 3.80 -1.03
C PHE A 174 -21.69 3.49 -0.53
N PHE A 175 -20.76 3.18 -1.44
CA PHE A 175 -19.38 2.85 -1.09
C PHE A 175 -18.51 4.07 -0.75
N SER A 176 -18.73 5.23 -1.38
CA SER A 176 -17.91 6.42 -1.10
C SER A 176 -18.06 6.92 0.35
N ARG A 177 -19.22 6.69 0.97
CA ARG A 177 -19.49 7.01 2.38
C ARG A 177 -18.53 6.37 3.37
N PHE A 178 -18.00 5.19 3.02
CA PHE A 178 -17.09 4.43 3.88
C PHE A 178 -15.62 4.77 3.62
N GLY A 179 -15.31 5.48 2.53
CA GLY A 179 -13.94 5.85 2.15
C GLY A 179 -13.19 6.63 3.23
N ARG A 180 -13.88 7.52 3.97
CA ARG A 180 -13.31 8.27 5.10
C ARG A 180 -12.73 7.38 6.21
N TYR A 181 -13.26 6.17 6.38
CA TYR A 181 -12.83 5.22 7.42
C TYR A 181 -11.68 4.32 6.98
N THR A 182 -11.19 4.45 5.73
CA THR A 182 -10.15 3.56 5.17
C THR A 182 -8.90 3.49 6.04
N LEU A 183 -8.46 4.63 6.60
CA LEU A 183 -7.29 4.68 7.48
C LEU A 183 -7.53 3.90 8.78
N GLY A 184 -8.68 4.07 9.41
CA GLY A 184 -9.08 3.34 10.62
C GLY A 184 -9.22 1.83 10.36
N ILE A 185 -9.82 1.45 9.22
CA ILE A 185 -9.93 0.06 8.78
C ILE A 185 -8.53 -0.54 8.58
N TYR A 186 -7.66 0.15 7.83
CA TYR A 186 -6.29 -0.29 7.59
C TYR A 186 -5.49 -0.45 8.88
N GLY A 187 -5.59 0.48 9.83
CA GLY A 187 -4.90 0.38 11.12
C GLY A 187 -5.46 -0.72 12.04
N GLY A 188 -6.78 -0.96 12.01
CA GLY A 188 -7.47 -1.84 12.95
C GLY A 188 -7.69 -3.28 12.49
N HIS A 189 -7.72 -3.55 11.18
CA HIS A 189 -8.19 -4.84 10.67
C HIS A 189 -7.40 -6.05 11.15
N TYR A 190 -6.11 -5.90 11.45
CA TYR A 190 -5.27 -7.00 11.92
C TYR A 190 -5.76 -7.59 13.25
N VAL A 191 -6.42 -6.79 14.09
CA VAL A 191 -6.99 -7.26 15.36
C VAL A 191 -8.05 -8.32 15.06
N PHE A 192 -8.91 -8.05 14.08
CA PHE A 192 -9.96 -8.97 13.66
C PHE A 192 -9.42 -10.16 12.88
N VAL A 193 -8.37 -9.98 12.08
CA VAL A 193 -7.63 -11.09 11.46
C VAL A 193 -7.14 -12.07 12.52
N ASP A 194 -6.39 -11.59 13.52
CA ASP A 194 -5.84 -12.44 14.59
C ASP A 194 -6.96 -13.12 15.42
N MET A 195 -8.07 -12.42 15.65
CA MET A 195 -9.21 -12.95 16.42
C MET A 195 -10.01 -14.00 15.65
N LEU A 196 -10.19 -13.83 14.34
CA LEU A 196 -11.03 -14.71 13.52
C LEU A 196 -10.24 -15.89 12.94
N GLU A 197 -8.92 -15.80 12.75
CA GLU A 197 -8.09 -16.87 12.15
C GLU A 197 -8.34 -18.28 12.76
N PRO A 198 -8.55 -18.44 14.10
CA PRO A 198 -8.87 -19.76 14.66
C PRO A 198 -10.18 -20.39 14.13
N LEU A 199 -11.11 -19.60 13.60
CA LEU A 199 -12.35 -20.09 13.01
C LEU A 199 -12.12 -20.85 11.70
N ARG A 200 -10.98 -20.63 11.03
CA ARG A 200 -10.58 -21.34 9.82
C ARG A 200 -10.65 -22.86 9.96
N TYR A 201 -10.34 -23.40 11.14
CA TYR A 201 -10.33 -24.84 11.39
C TYR A 201 -11.73 -25.47 11.39
N TYR A 202 -12.79 -24.66 11.50
CA TYR A 202 -14.17 -25.14 11.60
C TYR A 202 -14.98 -24.89 10.31
N MET A 203 -14.37 -24.32 9.27
CA MET A 203 -15.05 -23.97 8.02
C MET A 203 -14.38 -24.61 6.80
N PRO A 204 -15.15 -24.98 5.75
CA PRO A 204 -14.57 -25.35 4.47
C PRO A 204 -13.72 -24.23 3.88
N THR A 205 -12.61 -24.58 3.23
CA THR A 205 -11.62 -23.62 2.69
C THR A 205 -12.24 -22.57 1.77
N VAL A 206 -13.13 -22.96 0.86
CA VAL A 206 -13.78 -22.04 -0.09
C VAL A 206 -14.68 -21.04 0.64
N LEU A 207 -15.48 -21.54 1.59
CA LEU A 207 -16.35 -20.67 2.39
C LEU A 207 -15.52 -19.69 3.22
N TRP A 208 -14.43 -20.16 3.82
CA TRP A 208 -13.50 -19.33 4.58
C TRP A 208 -12.93 -18.19 3.74
N GLN A 209 -12.47 -18.46 2.51
CA GLN A 209 -11.89 -17.44 1.62
C GLN A 209 -12.87 -16.30 1.27
N ILE A 210 -14.17 -16.56 1.29
CA ILE A 210 -15.21 -15.56 1.00
C ILE A 210 -15.66 -14.85 2.29
N VAL A 211 -15.99 -15.63 3.32
CA VAL A 211 -16.57 -15.10 4.56
C VAL A 211 -15.56 -14.32 5.38
N PHE A 212 -14.31 -14.80 5.47
CA PHE A 212 -13.26 -14.17 6.26
C PHE A 212 -13.01 -12.69 5.90
N PRO A 213 -12.69 -12.31 4.64
CA PRO A 213 -12.42 -10.91 4.32
C PRO A 213 -13.65 -10.02 4.50
N VAL A 214 -14.86 -10.53 4.24
CA VAL A 214 -16.12 -9.79 4.46
C VAL A 214 -16.33 -9.51 5.95
N LEU A 215 -16.15 -10.51 6.81
CA LEU A 215 -16.27 -10.34 8.27
C LEU A 215 -15.20 -9.41 8.83
N VAL A 216 -13.94 -9.57 8.42
CA VAL A 216 -12.84 -8.69 8.83
C VAL A 216 -13.15 -7.26 8.43
N TYR A 217 -13.58 -7.01 7.19
CA TYR A 217 -13.95 -5.68 6.72
C TYR A 217 -15.13 -5.09 7.51
N ALA A 218 -16.20 -5.85 7.72
CA ALA A 218 -17.38 -5.40 8.45
C ALA A 218 -17.06 -5.03 9.91
N LEU A 219 -16.29 -5.87 10.61
CA LEU A 219 -15.85 -5.59 11.99
C LEU A 219 -14.91 -4.40 12.05
N SER A 220 -13.98 -4.28 11.09
CA SER A 220 -13.06 -3.15 11.02
C SER A 220 -13.78 -1.83 10.75
N LEU A 221 -14.75 -1.85 9.84
CA LEU A 221 -15.56 -0.68 9.50
C LEU A 221 -16.42 -0.25 10.68
N THR A 222 -17.12 -1.18 11.32
CA THR A 222 -17.95 -0.87 12.50
C THR A 222 -17.12 -0.33 13.66
N ALA A 223 -15.94 -0.90 13.91
CA ALA A 223 -14.99 -0.37 14.88
C ALA A 223 -14.50 1.03 14.51
N ALA A 224 -14.13 1.27 13.25
CA ALA A 224 -13.70 2.60 12.79
C ALA A 224 -14.81 3.65 12.95
N ILE A 225 -16.06 3.31 12.62
CA ILE A 225 -17.23 4.17 12.82
C ILE A 225 -17.43 4.46 14.31
N ALA A 226 -17.37 3.44 15.17
CA ALA A 226 -17.52 3.61 16.62
C ALA A 226 -16.44 4.53 17.20
N LEU A 227 -15.18 4.30 16.81
CA LEU A 227 -14.03 5.13 17.24
C LEU A 227 -14.14 6.57 16.71
N SER A 228 -14.70 6.78 15.51
CA SER A 228 -14.88 8.12 14.95
C SER A 228 -15.86 9.00 15.73
N ARG A 229 -16.68 8.41 16.60
CA ARG A 229 -17.59 9.12 17.51
C ARG A 229 -16.92 9.50 18.84
N THR A 230 -15.63 9.20 18.99
CA THR A 230 -14.83 9.50 20.18
C THR A 230 -13.77 10.57 19.89
N ARG A 231 -12.92 10.88 20.88
CA ARG A 231 -11.76 11.77 20.72
C ARG A 231 -10.73 11.26 19.69
N LEU A 232 -10.82 9.99 19.29
CA LEU A 232 -9.93 9.37 18.31
C LEU A 232 -10.33 9.67 16.85
N ARG A 233 -11.41 10.43 16.61
CA ARG A 233 -11.85 10.80 15.26
C ARG A 233 -10.73 11.21 14.30
N PRO A 234 -9.80 12.13 14.64
CA PRO A 234 -8.75 12.57 13.71
C PRO A 234 -7.81 11.47 13.22
N VAL A 235 -7.77 10.33 13.92
CA VAL A 235 -6.91 9.19 13.61
C VAL A 235 -7.63 8.16 12.74
N VAL A 236 -8.96 8.08 12.80
CA VAL A 236 -9.75 6.99 12.20
C VAL A 236 -10.71 7.44 11.10
N ALA A 237 -10.98 8.75 10.96
CA ALA A 237 -11.98 9.31 10.05
C ALA A 237 -11.71 10.76 9.63
#